data_AF-A0A3B0J6L4-F1
#
_entry.id   AF-A0A3B0J6L4-F1
#
_cell.length_a   1.000
_cell.length_b   1.000
_cell.length_c   1.000
_cell.angle_alpha   90.00
_cell.angle_beta   90.00
_cell.angle_gamma   90.00
#
_symmetry.space_group_name_H-M   'P 1'
#
loop_
_entity.id
_entity.type
_entity.pdbx_description
1 polymer ?
#
loop_
_entity_poly.entity_id
_entity_poly.type
_entity_poly.pdbx_seq_one_letter_code
_entity_poly.pdbx_strand_id
1 'polypeptide(L)'
;MPMPKEELTQIDNQLRKICGSDYSKAVAFIDGLEQYHPHNFRHYYISLLAVKLSFRGKGLVDDLFSELNTILDKENLPCYAECIRFSTRTLIRR
;
A
#
# COMPACT_ATOMS: atom_id res chain seq x y z
N MET A 1 13.74 12.85 -0.69
CA MET A 1 14.00 13.39 0.66
C MET A 1 13.65 12.31 1.65
N PRO A 2 14.48 12.04 2.66
CA PRO A 2 14.11 11.12 3.72
C PRO A 2 12.89 11.67 4.47
N MET A 3 11.96 10.78 4.81
CA MET A 3 10.73 11.14 5.54
C MET A 3 11.07 11.70 6.92
N PRO A 4 10.41 12.78 7.39
CA PRO A 4 10.63 13.31 8.73
C PRO A 4 10.40 12.25 9.82
N LYS A 5 11.22 12.30 10.88
CA LYS A 5 11.17 11.32 11.98
C LYS A 5 9.80 11.26 12.68
N GLU A 6 9.09 12.38 12.73
CA GLU A 6 7.74 12.47 13.29
C GLU A 6 6.73 11.69 12.46
N GLU A 7 6.77 11.80 11.13
CA GLU A 7 5.89 11.04 10.22
C GLU A 7 6.16 9.53 10.33
N LEU A 8 7.44 9.13 10.37
CA LEU A 8 7.81 7.72 10.59
C LEU A 8 7.25 7.16 11.90
N THR A 9 7.28 7.98 12.97
CA THR A 9 6.72 7.60 14.27
C THR A 9 5.20 7.46 14.21
N GLN A 10 4.51 8.35 13.48
CA GLN A 10 3.06 8.26 13.30
C GLN A 10 2.67 7.00 12.51
N ILE A 11 3.41 6.68 11.45
CA ILE A 11 3.20 5.47 10.65
C ILE A 11 3.39 4.22 11.51
N ASP A 12 4.50 4.15 12.28
CA ASP A 12 4.76 3.02 13.17
C ASP A 12 3.63 2.81 14.19
N ASN A 13 3.17 3.90 14.82
CA ASN A 13 2.05 3.85 15.78
C ASN A 13 0.76 3.33 15.14
N GLN A 14 0.44 3.75 13.91
CA GLN A 14 -0.72 3.24 13.18
C GLN A 14 -0.57 1.76 12.80
N LEU A 15 0.62 1.35 12.35
CA LEU A 15 0.91 -0.05 12.04
C LEU A 15 0.75 -0.94 13.27
N ARG A 16 1.27 -0.53 14.43
CA ARG A 16 1.08 -1.24 15.71
C ARG A 16 -0.40 -1.38 16.04
N LYS A 17 -1.16 -0.29 15.91
CA LYS A 17 -2.60 -0.29 16.20
C LYS A 17 -3.40 -1.21 15.27
N ILE A 18 -3.09 -1.19 13.97
CA ILE A 18 -3.84 -1.93 12.95
C ILE A 18 -3.46 -3.42 12.97
N CYS A 19 -2.17 -3.72 13.08
CA CYS A 19 -1.68 -5.10 13.00
C CYS A 19 -1.76 -5.84 14.33
N GLY A 20 -1.82 -5.13 15.46
CA GLY A 20 -1.91 -5.73 16.78
C GLY A 20 -0.81 -6.77 17.02
N SER A 21 -1.21 -8.01 17.33
CA SER A 21 -0.28 -9.14 17.54
C SER A 21 0.57 -9.50 16.33
N ASP A 22 0.13 -9.16 15.11
CA ASP A 22 0.85 -9.45 13.87
C ASP A 22 1.80 -8.32 13.45
N TYR A 23 1.97 -7.27 14.26
CA TYR A 23 2.85 -6.14 13.95
C TYR A 23 4.28 -6.57 13.57
N SER A 24 4.88 -7.49 14.30
CA SER A 24 6.25 -7.95 14.02
C SER A 24 6.37 -8.61 12.64
N LYS A 25 5.35 -9.38 12.22
CA LYS A 25 5.30 -9.97 10.89
C LYS A 25 5.10 -8.91 9.81
N ALA A 26 4.24 -7.93 10.07
CA ALA A 26 3.98 -6.84 9.14
C ALA A 26 5.23 -6.00 8.87
N VAL A 27 5.97 -5.62 9.92
CA VAL A 27 7.23 -4.89 9.78
C VAL A 27 8.28 -5.72 9.06
N ALA A 28 8.48 -6.99 9.46
CA ALA A 28 9.44 -7.87 8.78
C ALA A 28 9.12 -8.05 7.28
N PHE A 29 7.83 -8.09 6.92
CA PHE A 29 7.40 -8.14 5.53
C PHE A 29 7.69 -6.83 4.80
N ILE A 30 7.35 -5.68 5.38
CA ILE A 30 7.62 -4.35 4.79
C ILE A 30 9.13 -4.14 4.58
N ASP A 31 9.94 -4.42 5.60
CA ASP A 31 11.40 -4.30 5.52
C ASP A 31 12.00 -5.23 4.44
N GLY A 32 11.41 -6.42 4.28
CA GLY A 32 11.81 -7.35 3.23
C GLY A 32 11.48 -6.86 1.82
N LEU A 33 10.34 -6.18 1.65
CA LEU A 33 9.92 -5.59 0.38
C LEU A 33 10.73 -4.34 0.01
N GLU A 34 11.23 -3.59 1.00
CA GLU A 34 12.02 -2.37 0.77
C GLU A 34 13.22 -2.62 -0.16
N GLN A 35 13.82 -3.81 -0.11
CA GLN A 35 14.93 -4.19 -1.00
C GLN A 35 14.57 -4.20 -2.48
N TYR A 36 13.28 -4.36 -2.80
CA TYR A 36 12.74 -4.37 -4.16
C TYR A 36 12.04 -3.05 -4.50
N HIS A 37 12.02 -2.10 -3.57
CA HIS A 37 11.36 -0.81 -3.75
C HIS A 37 12.11 0.05 -4.79
N PRO A 38 11.42 0.63 -5.79
CA PRO A 38 12.08 1.47 -6.79
C PRO A 38 12.53 2.82 -6.19
N HIS A 39 13.84 3.00 -5.97
CA HIS A 39 14.37 4.27 -5.44
C HIS A 39 14.70 5.33 -6.50
N ASN A 40 14.74 4.93 -7.77
CA ASN A 40 15.31 5.76 -8.85
C ASN A 40 14.31 6.70 -9.51
N PHE A 41 13.02 6.57 -9.20
CA PHE A 41 11.96 7.42 -9.73
C PHE A 41 10.87 7.64 -8.68
N ARG A 42 10.18 8.77 -8.81
CA ARG A 42 9.02 9.09 -7.96
C ARG A 42 7.86 8.19 -8.35
N HIS A 43 7.18 7.62 -7.36
CA HIS A 43 6.01 6.79 -7.59
C HIS A 43 5.10 6.83 -6.35
N TYR A 44 3.82 6.54 -6.56
CA TYR A 44 2.88 6.31 -5.47
C TYR A 44 2.67 4.81 -5.29
N TYR A 45 2.54 4.34 -4.05
CA TYR A 45 2.31 2.93 -3.77
C TYR A 45 1.42 2.75 -2.54
N ILE A 46 0.69 1.63 -2.51
CA ILE A 46 -0.07 1.16 -1.34
C ILE A 46 0.67 -0.07 -0.79
N SER A 47 1.41 0.09 0.30
CA SER A 47 2.12 -1.03 0.97
C SER A 47 1.18 -2.01 1.65
N LEU A 48 0.14 -1.49 2.30
CA LEU A 48 -0.76 -2.30 3.11
C LEU A 48 -2.19 -1.74 3.02
N LEU A 49 -3.12 -2.58 2.60
CA LEU A 49 -4.54 -2.26 2.57
C LEU A 49 -5.32 -3.21 3.50
N ALA A 50 -5.82 -2.66 4.60
CA ALA A 50 -6.67 -3.38 5.55
C ALA A 50 -8.12 -2.88 5.45
N VAL A 51 -9.02 -3.72 4.95
CA VAL A 51 -10.45 -3.40 4.85
C VAL A 51 -11.23 -4.11 5.96
N LYS A 52 -11.98 -3.31 6.75
CA LYS A 52 -12.92 -3.80 7.77
C LYS A 52 -13.90 -4.80 7.14
N LEU A 53 -14.22 -5.87 7.86
CA LEU A 53 -15.04 -6.97 7.34
C LEU A 53 -16.38 -6.50 6.74
N SER A 54 -17.05 -5.55 7.40
CA SER A 54 -18.34 -4.99 6.95
C SER A 54 -18.30 -4.20 5.63
N PHE A 55 -17.10 -3.89 5.13
CA PHE A 55 -16.87 -3.11 3.91
C PHE A 55 -16.20 -3.93 2.79
N ARG A 56 -15.86 -5.20 3.04
CA ARG A 56 -15.29 -6.06 2.00
C ARG A 56 -16.32 -6.36 0.92
N GLY A 57 -15.90 -6.32 -0.34
CA GLY A 57 -16.76 -6.57 -1.51
C GLY A 57 -17.70 -5.41 -1.88
N LYS A 58 -17.55 -4.22 -1.27
CA LYS A 58 -18.42 -3.05 -1.49
C LYS A 58 -17.77 -1.95 -2.34
N GLY A 59 -16.89 -2.29 -3.28
CA GLY A 59 -16.26 -1.33 -4.19
C GLY A 59 -15.15 -0.46 -3.59
N LEU A 60 -15.00 -0.37 -2.27
CA LEU A 60 -13.98 0.48 -1.61
C LEU A 60 -12.56 0.33 -2.19
N VAL A 61 -12.17 -0.92 -2.48
CA VAL A 61 -10.85 -1.21 -3.04
C VAL A 61 -10.76 -0.70 -4.48
N ASP A 62 -11.80 -0.90 -5.27
CA ASP A 62 -11.88 -0.47 -6.66
C ASP A 62 -11.85 1.06 -6.76
N ASP A 63 -12.62 1.74 -5.90
CA ASP A 63 -12.64 3.21 -5.82
C ASP A 63 -11.25 3.76 -5.46
N LEU A 64 -10.57 3.16 -4.48
CA LEU A 64 -9.22 3.55 -4.08
C LEU A 64 -8.20 3.38 -5.21
N PHE A 65 -8.26 2.25 -5.93
CA PHE A 65 -7.39 2.01 -7.07
C PHE A 65 -7.70 2.96 -8.23
N SER A 66 -8.98 3.28 -8.49
CA SER A 66 -9.39 4.23 -9.52
C SER A 66 -8.85 5.63 -9.24
N GLU A 67 -8.96 6.09 -7.99
CA GLU A 67 -8.44 7.41 -7.59
C GLU A 67 -6.92 7.45 -7.68
N LEU A 68 -6.23 6.39 -7.22
CA LEU A 68 -4.78 6.30 -7.31
C LEU A 68 -4.29 6.35 -8.77
N ASN A 69 -4.94 5.62 -9.68
CA ASN A 69 -4.60 5.67 -11.10
C ASN A 69 -4.86 7.05 -11.70
N THR A 70 -5.93 7.73 -11.29
CA THR A 70 -6.21 9.11 -11.72
C THR A 70 -5.09 10.08 -11.34
N ILE A 71 -4.53 9.93 -10.13
CA ILE A 71 -3.37 10.72 -9.68
C ILE A 71 -2.13 10.38 -10.52
N LEU A 72 -1.85 9.09 -10.73
CA LEU A 72 -0.70 8.63 -11.52
C LEU A 72 -0.75 9.12 -12.97
N ASP A 73 -1.92 9.02 -13.62
CA ASP A 73 -2.14 9.50 -14.99
C ASP A 73 -1.94 11.02 -15.09
N LYS A 74 -2.48 11.78 -14.12
CA LYS A 74 -2.32 13.23 -14.07
C LYS A 74 -0.86 13.65 -13.93
N GLU A 75 -0.07 12.89 -13.18
CA GLU A 75 1.36 13.15 -12.97
C GLU A 75 2.28 12.48 -14.00
N ASN A 76 1.72 11.73 -14.96
CA ASN A 76 2.46 10.95 -15.96
C ASN A 76 3.50 10.01 -15.32
N LEU A 77 3.10 9.34 -14.23
CA LEU A 77 3.95 8.40 -13.49
C LEU A 77 3.62 6.95 -13.83
N PRO A 78 4.63 6.05 -13.85
CA PRO A 78 4.40 4.63 -14.07
C PRO A 78 3.64 4.01 -12.89
N CYS A 79 2.76 3.05 -13.20
CA CYS A 79 2.01 2.26 -12.23
C CYS A 79 2.47 0.79 -12.27
N TYR A 80 2.71 0.20 -11.10
CA TYR A 80 2.95 -1.23 -10.95
C TYR A 80 2.27 -1.75 -9.67
N ALA A 81 1.98 -3.05 -9.61
CA ALA A 81 1.35 -3.65 -8.44
C ALA A 81 1.94 -5.03 -8.13
N GLU A 82 2.38 -5.21 -6.89
CA GLU A 82 2.86 -6.47 -6.35
C GLU A 82 1.74 -7.21 -5.64
N CYS A 83 1.10 -8.14 -6.34
CA CYS A 83 -0.05 -8.87 -5.82
C CYS A 83 0.39 -10.21 -5.21
N ILE A 84 0.49 -10.27 -3.88
CA ILE A 84 0.77 -11.52 -3.15
C ILE A 84 -0.42 -12.52 -3.14
N ARG A 85 -1.63 -12.07 -3.48
CA ARG A 85 -2.84 -12.91 -3.54
C ARG A 85 -3.45 -12.91 -4.93
N PHE A 86 -3.93 -14.07 -5.36
CA PHE A 86 -4.65 -14.23 -6.62
C PHE A 86 -5.88 -13.32 -6.70
N SER A 87 -6.64 -13.19 -5.61
CA SER A 87 -7.81 -12.32 -5.54
C SER A 87 -7.48 -10.85 -5.79
N THR A 88 -6.32 -10.36 -5.33
CA THR A 88 -5.89 -8.99 -5.57
C THR A 88 -5.48 -8.81 -7.03
N ARG A 89 -4.81 -9.81 -7.61
CA ARG A 89 -4.46 -9.80 -9.05
C ARG A 89 -5.70 -9.68 -9.95
N THR A 90 -6.80 -10.34 -9.58
CA THR A 90 -8.04 -10.28 -10.37
C THR A 90 -8.77 -8.94 -10.26
N LEU A 91 -8.53 -8.15 -9.22
CA LEU A 91 -9.10 -6.80 -9.09
C LEU A 91 -8.42 -5.80 -10.05
N ILE A 92 -7.16 -6.04 -10.43
CA ILE A 92 -6.38 -5.16 -11.32
C ILE A 92 -6.58 -5.53 -12.80
N ARG A 93 -7.40 -6.55 -13.09
CA ARG A 93 -7.73 -6.90 -14.48
C ARG A 93 -8.63 -5.82 -15.08
N ARG A 94 -8.10 -5.13 -16.11
CA ARG A 94 -8.88 -4.44 -17.13
C ARG A 94 -9.78 -5.40 -17.89
#